data_AF-A0A409Y3W8-F1
#
_entry.id   AF-A0A409Y3W8-F1
#
_cell.length_a   1.000
_cell.length_b   1.000
_cell.length_c   1.000
_cell.angle_alpha   90.00
_cell.angle_beta   90.00
_cell.angle_gamma   90.00
#
_symmetry.space_group_name_H-M   'P 1'
#
loop_
_entity.id
_entity.type
_entity.pdbx_description
1 polymer ?
#
loop_
_entity_poly.entity_id
_entity_poly.type
_entity_poly.pdbx_seq_one_letter_code
_entity_poly.pdbx_strand_id
1 'polypeptide(L)'
;MHIRIYFVNQSNILREKWSITTPTTFLEGELSLKKYQVQINSGVLYALVGPPGGWSLRVGYQAARAPNAITEASHIEGVWDERAFA
;
A
#
# COMPACT_ATOMS: atom_id res chain seq x y z
N MET A 1 9.98 15.50 4.96
CA MET A 1 8.54 15.16 5.06
C MET A 1 8.26 14.14 3.99
N HIS A 2 7.92 12.89 4.32
CA HIS A 2 7.69 11.87 3.30
C HIS A 2 6.19 11.85 2.94
N ILE A 3 5.87 12.13 1.67
CA ILE A 3 4.51 11.90 1.15
C ILE A 3 4.51 10.51 0.53
N ARG A 4 3.50 9.70 0.87
CA ARG A 4 3.21 8.43 0.22
C ARG A 4 1.80 8.46 -0.35
N ILE A 5 1.65 7.98 -1.57
CA ILE A 5 0.39 7.87 -2.29
C ILE A 5 0.16 6.40 -2.60
N TYR A 6 -0.97 5.87 -2.17
CA TYR A 6 -1.41 4.52 -2.51
C TYR A 6 -2.62 4.63 -3.42
N PHE A 7 -2.60 3.88 -4.52
CA PHE A 7 -3.66 3.93 -5.51
C PHE A 7 -3.79 2.62 -6.25
N VAL A 8 -4.93 2.44 -6.91
CA VAL A 8 -5.18 1.30 -7.80
C VAL A 8 -5.05 1.80 -9.23
N ASN A 9 -4.16 1.16 -10.00
CA ASN A 9 -3.96 1.55 -11.38
C ASN A 9 -5.06 0.99 -12.31
N GLN A 10 -5.00 1.34 -13.59
CA GLN A 10 -5.96 0.88 -14.60
C GLN A 10 -5.99 -0.65 -14.81
N SER A 11 -4.99 -1.38 -14.30
CA SER A 11 -4.93 -2.83 -14.35
C SER A 11 -5.47 -3.48 -13.07
N ASN A 12 -6.13 -2.70 -12.19
CA ASN A 12 -6.61 -3.15 -10.88
C ASN A 12 -5.49 -3.67 -9.97
N ILE A 13 -4.33 -3.02 -9.98
CA ILE A 13 -3.17 -3.41 -9.16
C ILE A 13 -2.86 -2.30 -8.15
N LEU A 14 -2.56 -2.69 -6.90
CA LEU A 14 -2.15 -1.77 -5.85
C LEU A 14 -0.76 -1.21 -6.16
N ARG A 15 -0.64 0.11 -6.09
CA ARG A 15 0.60 0.82 -6.34
C ARG A 15 0.89 1.82 -5.24
N GLU A 16 2.18 2.07 -5.04
CA GLU A 16 2.70 3.09 -4.16
C GLU A 16 3.59 4.04 -4.93
N LYS A 17 3.45 5.34 -4.63
CA LYS A 17 4.36 6.40 -5.04
C LYS A 17 4.79 7.20 -3.83
N TRP A 18 6.04 7.68 -3.80
CA TRP A 18 6.55 8.44 -2.67
C TRP A 18 7.46 9.60 -3.07
N SER A 19 7.55 10.60 -2.18
CA SER A 19 8.44 11.77 -2.31
C SER A 19 9.03 12.17 -0.95
N ILE A 20 10.28 12.63 -0.95
CA ILE A 20 11.09 12.95 0.25
C ILE A 20 10.98 14.42 0.65
N THR A 21 10.80 15.31 -0.33
CA THR A 21 11.06 16.74 -0.15
C THR A 21 10.09 17.66 -0.90
N THR A 22 9.51 17.25 -2.03
CA THR A 22 8.68 18.13 -2.87
C THR A 22 7.60 17.33 -3.63
N PRO A 23 6.32 17.75 -3.64
CA PRO A 23 5.23 17.01 -4.32
C PRO A 23 5.27 17.07 -5.86
N THR A 24 6.43 17.34 -6.45
CA THR A 24 6.61 17.47 -7.91
C THR A 24 7.24 16.24 -8.55
N THR A 25 7.91 15.39 -7.78
CA THR A 25 8.49 14.14 -8.28
C THR A 25 8.12 13.01 -7.35
N PHE A 26 7.48 12.00 -7.94
CA PHE A 26 7.10 10.78 -7.24
C PHE A 26 7.89 9.61 -7.79
N LEU A 27 8.61 8.93 -6.90
CA LEU A 27 9.30 7.69 -7.20
C LEU A 27 8.34 6.52 -6.96
N GLU A 28 8.53 5.43 -7.69
CA GLU A 28 7.83 4.17 -7.38
C GLU A 28 8.24 3.69 -5.98
N GLY A 29 7.25 3.33 -5.18
CA GLY A 29 7.45 2.80 -3.84
C GLY A 29 7.77 1.32 -3.85
N GLU A 30 8.31 0.83 -2.73
CA GLU A 30 8.69 -0.58 -2.59
C GLU A 30 7.48 -1.52 -2.76
N LEU A 31 6.28 -1.08 -2.36
CA LEU A 31 5.06 -1.86 -2.59
C LEU A 31 4.81 -2.12 -4.08
N SER A 32 5.06 -1.14 -4.94
CA SER A 32 4.94 -1.28 -6.41
C SER A 32 6.01 -2.19 -7.02
N LEU A 33 7.19 -2.27 -6.38
CA LEU A 33 8.37 -2.99 -6.86
C LEU A 33 8.42 -4.45 -6.41
N LYS A 34 7.81 -4.77 -5.26
CA LYS A 34 7.71 -6.14 -4.75
C LYS A 34 6.45 -6.85 -5.26
N LYS A 35 6.44 -8.18 -5.11
CA LYS A 35 5.45 -9.13 -5.67
C LYS A 35 3.98 -8.93 -5.25
N TYR A 36 3.62 -7.84 -4.58
CA TYR A 36 2.24 -7.53 -4.15
C TYR A 36 1.40 -6.89 -5.25
N GLN A 37 1.66 -7.27 -6.51
CA GLN A 37 0.77 -6.98 -7.63
C GLN A 37 -0.48 -7.85 -7.50
N VAL A 38 -1.30 -7.54 -6.50
CA VAL A 38 -2.54 -8.23 -6.21
C VAL A 38 -3.63 -7.58 -7.05
N GLN A 39 -4.36 -8.40 -7.80
CA GLN A 39 -5.62 -7.99 -8.42
C GLN A 39 -6.58 -7.53 -7.32
N ILE A 40 -7.06 -6.30 -7.40
CA ILE A 40 -7.96 -5.69 -6.42
C ILE A 40 -9.34 -5.49 -7.04
N ASN A 41 -10.39 -5.73 -6.27
CA ASN A 41 -11.78 -5.45 -6.66
C ASN A 41 -12.32 -4.11 -6.12
N SER A 42 -11.48 -3.35 -5.41
CA SER A 42 -11.82 -2.06 -4.79
C SER A 42 -10.75 -1.01 -5.05
N GLY A 43 -11.02 0.24 -4.66
CA GLY A 43 -9.98 1.23 -4.40
C GLY A 43 -9.22 0.96 -3.09
N VAL A 44 -8.33 1.87 -2.72
CA VAL A 44 -7.72 1.89 -1.38
C VAL A 44 -8.79 2.35 -0.37
N LEU A 45 -9.04 1.56 0.66
CA LEU A 45 -10.05 1.83 1.68
C LEU A 45 -9.48 2.65 2.85
N TYR A 46 -8.24 2.37 3.25
CA TYR A 46 -7.51 3.17 4.24
C TYR A 46 -6.00 3.07 4.01
N ALA A 47 -5.27 4.07 4.51
CA ALA A 47 -3.83 4.03 4.62
C ALA A 47 -3.39 4.66 5.95
N LEU A 48 -2.57 3.96 6.71
CA LEU A 48 -2.10 4.36 8.03
C LEU A 48 -0.57 4.38 8.06
N VAL A 49 -0.01 5.41 8.71
CA VAL A 49 1.42 5.54 8.97
C VAL A 49 1.62 5.51 10.48
N GLY A 50 2.37 4.51 10.97
CA GLY A 50 2.73 4.37 12.37
C GLY A 50 3.67 5.48 12.85
N PRO A 51 3.80 5.66 14.18
CA PRO A 51 4.65 6.69 14.76
C PRO A 51 6.15 6.49 14.42
N PRO A 52 6.95 7.56 14.50
CA PRO A 52 8.40 7.48 14.30
C PRO A 52 9.02 6.48 15.28
N GLY A 53 9.83 5.54 14.79
CA GLY A 53 10.45 4.49 15.62
C GLY A 53 9.78 3.10 15.51
N GLY A 54 8.63 3.02 14.85
CA GLY A 54 7.99 1.77 14.46
C GLY A 54 7.26 1.97 13.15
N TRP A 55 8.01 2.05 12.03
CA TRP A 55 7.49 2.29 10.69
C TRP A 55 6.60 1.14 10.24
N SER A 56 5.37 1.10 10.75
CA SER A 56 4.30 0.27 10.25
C SER A 56 3.50 1.10 9.25
N LEU A 57 3.62 0.80 7.96
CA LEU A 57 2.66 1.31 6.97
C LEU A 57 1.60 0.23 6.79
N ARG A 58 0.34 0.61 6.75
CA ARG A 58 -0.76 -0.34 6.51
C ARG A 58 -1.69 0.24 5.47
N VAL A 59 -2.04 -0.58 4.48
CA VAL A 59 -2.90 -0.19 3.35
C VAL A 59 -4.00 -1.24 3.22
N GLY A 60 -5.24 -0.82 3.41
CA GLY A 60 -6.42 -1.68 3.31
C GLY A 60 -7.07 -1.62 1.94
N TYR A 61 -7.47 -2.79 1.42
CA TYR A 61 -8.13 -2.96 0.14
C TYR A 61 -8.93 -4.27 0.10
N GLN A 62 -9.72 -4.53 -0.94
CA GLN A 62 -10.39 -5.83 -1.14
C GLN A 62 -9.71 -6.59 -2.27
N ALA A 63 -8.91 -7.61 -1.94
CA ALA A 63 -8.28 -8.44 -2.95
C ALA A 63 -9.35 -9.18 -3.78
N ALA A 64 -9.11 -9.35 -5.08
CA ALA A 64 -10.04 -10.05 -5.97
C ALA A 64 -10.32 -11.49 -5.54
N ARG A 65 -9.36 -12.13 -4.84
CA ARG A 65 -9.50 -13.47 -4.26
C ARG A 65 -10.37 -13.53 -3.00
N ALA A 66 -10.64 -12.39 -2.36
CA ALA A 66 -11.41 -12.29 -1.13
C ALA A 66 -12.28 -11.01 -1.16
N PRO A 67 -13.25 -10.90 -2.10
CA PRO A 67 -13.96 -9.66 -2.38
C PRO A 67 -14.85 -9.16 -1.24
N ASN A 68 -15.23 -10.04 -0.31
CA ASN A 68 -16.08 -9.72 0.84
C ASN A 68 -15.28 -9.46 2.12
N ALA A 69 -13.95 -9.42 2.04
CA ALA A 69 -13.07 -9.20 3.19
C ALA A 69 -12.11 -8.05 2.90
N ILE A 70 -11.70 -7.37 3.96
CA ILE A 70 -10.61 -6.40 3.88
C ILE A 70 -9.29 -7.16 3.97
N THR A 71 -8.46 -6.95 2.98
CA THR A 71 -7.07 -7.40 2.91
C THR A 71 -6.17 -6.22 3.30
N GLU A 72 -5.11 -6.50 4.05
CA GLU A 72 -4.13 -5.50 4.45
C GLU A 72 -2.75 -5.83 3.85
N ALA A 73 -2.15 -4.86 3.16
CA ALA A 73 -0.71 -4.83 2.94
C ALA A 73 -0.06 -4.05 4.07
N SER A 74 0.89 -4.67 4.77
CA SER A 74 1.60 -4.07 5.90
C SER A 74 3.10 -4.04 5.63
N HIS A 75 3.74 -2.90 5.86
CA HIS A 75 5.19 -2.76 5.84
C HIS A 75 5.66 -2.62 7.28
N ILE A 76 6.22 -3.69 7.84
CA ILE A 76 6.70 -3.74 9.22
C ILE A 76 8.17 -4.14 9.18
N GLU A 77 9.03 -3.43 9.90
CA GLU A 77 10.46 -3.76 10.01
C GLU A 77 11.20 -3.87 8.66
N GLY A 78 10.78 -3.10 7.65
CA GLY A 78 11.43 -3.10 6.32
C GLY A 78 10.94 -4.20 5.38
N VAL A 79 9.86 -4.90 5.74
CA VAL A 79 9.29 -5.97 4.92
C VAL A 79 7.80 -5.69 4.68
N TRP A 80 7.41 -5.65 3.41
CA TRP A 80 6.02 -5.73 3.01
C TRP A 80 5.51 -7.16 3.16
N ASP A 81 4.32 -7.32 3.71
CA ASP A 81 3.62 -8.57 3.91
C ASP A 81 2.11 -8.37 3.74
N GLU A 82 1.40 -9.39 3.24
CA GLU A 82 -0.04 -9.34 3.01
C GLU A 82 -0.77 -10.24 3.99
N ARG A 83 -1.83 -9.71 4.61
CA ARG A 83 -2.56 -10.36 5.69
C ARG A 83 -4.06 -10.13 5.54
N ALA A 84 -4.87 -11.04 6.04
CA ALA A 84 -6.27 -10.74 6.29
C ALA A 84 -6.36 -9.67 7.38
N PHE A 85 -7.18 -8.63 7.17
CA PHE A 85 -7.34 -7.56 8.17
C PHE A 85 -8.19 -8.02 9.36
N ALA A 86 -9.13 -8.94 9.12
CA ALA A 86 -9.84 -9.81 10.05
C ALA A 86 -10.73 -10.78 9.24
#